data_AF-A0A1X7GA11-F1
#
_entry.id   AF-A0A1X7GA11-F1
#
_cell.length_a   1.000
_cell.length_b   1.000
_cell.length_c   1.000
_cell.angle_alpha   90.00
_cell.angle_beta   90.00
_cell.angle_gamma   90.00
#
_symmetry.space_group_name_H-M   'P 1'
#
loop_
_entity.id
_entity.type
_entity.pdbx_description
1 polymer ?
#
loop_
_entity_poly.entity_id
_entity_poly.type
_entity_poly.pdbx_seq_one_letter_code
_entity_poly.pdbx_strand_id
1 'polypeptide(L)'
;MSDNREILDLANRFESIATDGFEGRPYRPALAELAGRVRERPGMAPRVAHALGIMIQLIGESDPEGRFAAKIAILREAVGLLSDA
;
A
#
# COMPACT_ATOMS: atom_id res chain seq x y z
N MET A 1 3.26 21.95 3.97
CA MET A 1 4.10 21.18 3.01
C MET A 1 4.55 19.81 3.55
N SER A 2 4.20 19.42 4.79
CA SER A 2 4.66 18.14 5.39
C SER A 2 3.82 16.91 4.99
N ASP A 3 2.54 17.09 4.72
CA ASP A 3 1.57 15.99 4.56
C ASP A 3 1.88 15.10 3.35
N ASN A 4 2.30 15.67 2.21
CA ASN A 4 2.60 14.88 1.02
C ASN A 4 3.81 13.96 1.22
N ARG A 5 4.84 14.43 1.94
CA ARG A 5 6.01 13.60 2.26
C ARG A 5 5.62 12.45 3.18
N GLU A 6 4.75 12.70 4.14
CA GLU A 6 4.24 11.68 5.05
C GLU A 6 3.37 10.64 4.33
N ILE A 7 2.50 11.07 3.41
CA ILE A 7 1.69 10.17 2.58
C ILE A 7 2.58 9.26 1.74
N LEU A 8 3.62 9.81 1.11
CA LEU A 8 4.58 9.03 0.32
C LEU A 8 5.39 8.07 1.20
N ASP A 9 5.82 8.49 2.39
CA ASP A 9 6.50 7.61 3.34
C ASP A 9 5.62 6.42 3.74
N LEU A 10 4.35 6.67 4.04
CA LEU A 10 3.38 5.62 4.36
C LEU A 10 3.13 4.69 3.16
N ALA A 11 2.97 5.23 1.96
CA ALA A 11 2.81 4.44 0.74
C ALA A 11 4.03 3.53 0.49
N ASN A 12 5.25 4.06 0.67
CA ASN A 12 6.48 3.29 0.53
C ASN A 12 6.61 2.18 1.57
N ARG A 13 6.11 2.39 2.80
CA ARG A 13 6.08 1.33 3.83
C ARG A 13 5.13 0.20 3.44
N PHE A 14 3.95 0.52 2.89
CA PHE A 14 3.05 -0.49 2.33
C PHE A 14 3.70 -1.25 1.17
N GLU A 15 4.44 -0.54 0.30
CA GLU A 15 5.20 -1.18 -0.78
C GLU A 15 6.28 -2.13 -0.27
N SER A 16 7.00 -1.75 0.79
CA SER A 16 7.99 -2.61 1.44
C SER A 16 7.34 -3.90 1.94
N ILE A 17 6.20 -3.80 2.63
CA ILE A 17 5.44 -4.97 3.13
C ILE A 17 4.95 -5.83 1.94
N ALA A 18 4.48 -5.21 0.87
CA ALA A 18 4.06 -5.93 -0.34
C ALA A 18 5.24 -6.64 -1.03
N THR A 19 6.45 -6.07 -0.95
CA THR A 19 7.68 -6.67 -1.46
C THR A 19 8.08 -7.88 -0.61
N ASP A 20 8.03 -7.77 0.72
CA ASP A 20 8.24 -8.92 1.61
C ASP A 20 7.25 -10.06 1.32
N GLY A 21 5.96 -9.73 1.13
CA GLY A 21 4.94 -10.72 0.78
C GLY A 21 5.14 -11.33 -0.62
N PHE A 22 5.59 -10.54 -1.59
CA PHE A 22 5.99 -11.02 -2.92
C PHE A 22 7.18 -11.98 -2.85
N GLU A 23 8.13 -11.77 -1.94
CA GLU A 23 9.25 -12.68 -1.64
C GLU A 23 8.83 -13.93 -0.84
N GLY A 24 7.54 -14.09 -0.53
CA GLY A 24 7.00 -15.25 0.19
C GLY A 24 7.04 -15.12 1.72
N ARG A 25 7.35 -13.93 2.25
CA ARG A 25 7.34 -13.71 3.71
C ARG A 25 5.92 -13.44 4.22
N PRO A 26 5.62 -13.77 5.49
CA PRO A 26 4.35 -13.37 6.10
C PRO A 26 4.20 -11.85 6.14
N TYR A 27 3.16 -11.30 5.52
CA TYR A 27 2.95 -9.85 5.40
C TYR A 27 1.68 -9.33 6.09
N ARG A 28 0.64 -10.16 6.22
CA ARG A 28 -0.70 -9.73 6.69
C ARG A 28 -0.71 -9.02 8.05
N PRO A 29 0.00 -9.50 9.09
CA PRO A 29 0.02 -8.79 10.38
C PRO A 29 0.61 -7.38 10.26
N ALA A 30 1.72 -7.23 9.54
CA ALA A 30 2.36 -5.94 9.32
C ALA A 30 1.46 -4.99 8.49
N LEU A 31 0.77 -5.55 7.48
CA LEU A 31 -0.17 -4.80 6.66
C LEU A 31 -1.34 -4.25 7.48
N ALA A 32 -1.94 -5.09 8.33
CA ALA A 32 -3.04 -4.71 9.21
C ALA A 32 -2.61 -3.69 10.28
N GLU A 33 -1.43 -3.87 10.87
CA GLU A 33 -0.86 -2.94 11.85
C GLU A 33 -0.61 -1.55 11.26
N LEU A 34 0.00 -1.49 10.08
CA LEU A 34 0.24 -0.22 9.39
C LEU A 34 -1.07 0.47 9.01
N ALA A 35 -2.04 -0.29 8.45
CA ALA A 35 -3.36 0.25 8.14
C ALA A 35 -4.10 0.77 9.39
N GLY A 36 -3.98 0.09 10.53
CA GLY A 36 -4.50 0.57 11.82
C GLY A 36 -3.94 1.95 12.19
N ARG A 37 -2.61 2.10 12.20
CA ARG A 37 -1.93 3.37 12.51
C ARG A 37 -2.29 4.51 11.56
N VAL A 38 -2.53 4.20 10.29
CA VAL A 38 -2.93 5.20 9.30
C VAL A 38 -4.37 5.65 9.53
N ARG A 39 -5.28 4.73 9.89
CA ARG A 39 -6.68 5.04 10.19
C ARG A 39 -6.87 5.87 11.45
N GLU A 40 -5.98 5.73 12.43
CA GLU A 40 -5.96 6.58 13.63
C GLU A 40 -5.69 8.07 13.31
N ARG A 41 -5.17 8.37 12.11
CA ARG A 41 -4.86 9.75 11.68
C ARG A 41 -5.99 10.30 10.80
N PRO A 42 -6.69 11.37 11.24
CA PRO A 42 -7.82 11.94 10.49
C PRO A 42 -7.46 12.31 9.05
N GLY A 43 -8.21 11.76 8.09
CA GLY A 43 -8.06 12.05 6.66
C GLY A 43 -6.76 11.52 6.03
N MET A 44 -5.97 10.70 6.73
CA MET A 44 -4.75 10.11 6.17
C MET A 44 -5.05 8.87 5.33
N ALA A 45 -5.94 8.00 5.81
CA ALA A 45 -6.32 6.76 5.12
C ALA A 45 -6.74 6.95 3.64
N PRO A 46 -7.70 7.85 3.29
CA PRO A 46 -8.08 8.05 1.89
C PRO A 46 -6.94 8.60 1.03
N ARG A 47 -6.04 9.42 1.59
CA ARG A 47 -4.90 9.99 0.86
C ARG A 47 -3.83 8.95 0.57
N VAL A 48 -3.52 8.08 1.54
CA VAL A 48 -2.60 6.96 1.36
C VAL A 48 -3.19 5.94 0.40
N ALA A 49 -4.48 5.61 0.52
CA ALA A 49 -5.16 4.71 -0.43
C ALA A 49 -5.09 5.24 -1.87
N HIS A 50 -5.26 6.54 -2.06
CA HIS A 50 -5.09 7.18 -3.38
C HIS A 50 -3.65 7.04 -3.91
N ALA A 51 -2.64 7.30 -3.07
CA ALA A 51 -1.23 7.14 -3.45
C ALA A 51 -0.91 5.68 -3.83
N LEU A 52 -1.43 4.70 -3.10
CA LEU A 52 -1.30 3.28 -3.43
C LEU A 52 -1.99 2.94 -4.74
N GLY A 53 -3.14 3.54 -5.05
CA GLY A 53 -3.82 3.38 -6.33
C GLY A 53 -2.95 3.81 -7.52
N ILE A 54 -2.29 4.97 -7.39
CA ILE A 54 -1.32 5.45 -8.40
C ILE A 54 -0.15 4.47 -8.53
N MET A 55 0.42 4.01 -7.42
CA MET A 55 1.53 3.05 -7.43
C MET A 55 1.15 1.72 -8.11
N ILE A 56 -0.04 1.19 -7.82
CA ILE A 56 -0.56 -0.03 -8.46
C ILE A 56 -0.65 0.14 -9.98
N GLN A 57 -1.17 1.28 -10.43
CA GLN A 57 -1.27 1.59 -11.86
C GLN A 57 0.12 1.61 -12.51
N LEU A 58 1.09 2.32 -11.91
CA LEU A 58 2.45 2.42 -12.43
C LEU A 58 3.16 1.07 -12.50
N ILE A 59 2.99 0.21 -11.48
CA ILE A 59 3.55 -1.14 -11.49
C ILE A 59 2.91 -1.97 -12.62
N GLY A 60 1.59 -1.90 -12.78
CA GLY A 60 0.87 -2.62 -13.83
C GLY A 60 1.27 -2.18 -15.25
N GLU A 61 1.44 -0.89 -15.47
CA GLU A 61 1.93 -0.33 -16.75
C GLU A 61 3.36 -0.76 -17.06
N SER A 62 4.21 -0.89 -16.03
CA SER A 62 5.62 -1.24 -16.16
C SER A 62 5.88 -2.75 -16.28
N ASP A 63 4.86 -3.59 -16.10
CA ASP A 63 4.99 -5.05 -16.04
C ASP A 63 3.86 -5.76 -16.81
N PRO A 64 3.87 -5.67 -18.16
CA PRO A 64 2.83 -6.28 -19.00
C PRO A 64 2.78 -7.81 -18.90
N GLU A 65 3.87 -8.44 -18.45
CA GLU A 65 3.97 -9.89 -18.24
C GLU A 65 3.34 -10.35 -16.90
N GLY A 66 2.97 -9.42 -16.01
CA GLY A 66 2.28 -9.73 -14.75
C GLY A 66 3.14 -10.42 -13.69
N ARG A 67 4.47 -10.27 -13.76
CA ARG A 67 5.42 -10.76 -12.74
C ARG A 67 5.10 -10.20 -11.34
N PHE A 68 4.64 -8.96 -11.25
CA PHE A 68 4.28 -8.30 -9.99
C PHE A 68 2.81 -8.46 -9.61
N ALA A 69 2.05 -9.37 -10.25
CA ALA A 69 0.63 -9.57 -9.94
C ALA A 69 0.37 -9.86 -8.44
N ALA A 70 1.24 -10.65 -7.80
CA ALA A 70 1.14 -10.93 -6.36
C ALA A 70 1.42 -9.68 -5.50
N LYS A 71 2.45 -8.89 -5.84
CA LYS A 71 2.73 -7.60 -5.17
C LYS A 71 1.55 -6.63 -5.31
N ILE A 72 0.97 -6.53 -6.51
CA ILE A 72 -0.23 -5.72 -6.79
C ILE A 72 -1.42 -6.20 -5.95
N ALA A 73 -1.64 -7.50 -5.82
CA ALA A 73 -2.73 -8.04 -5.01
C ALA A 73 -2.59 -7.63 -3.53
N ILE A 74 -1.38 -7.65 -2.97
CA ILE A 74 -1.11 -7.21 -1.60
C ILE A 74 -1.36 -5.70 -1.45
N LEU A 75 -0.94 -4.89 -2.41
CA LEU A 75 -1.22 -3.45 -2.40
C LEU A 75 -2.73 -3.15 -2.49
N ARG A 76 -3.49 -3.96 -3.25
CA ARG A 76 -4.96 -3.85 -3.29
C ARG A 76 -5.61 -4.23 -1.96
N GLU A 77 -5.08 -5.25 -1.26
CA GLU A 77 -5.49 -5.59 0.10
C GLU A 77 -5.28 -4.41 1.05
N ALA A 78 -4.14 -3.72 0.94
CA ALA A 78 -3.85 -2.52 1.71
C ALA A 78 -4.87 -1.39 1.45
N VAL A 79 -5.22 -1.15 0.19
CA VAL A 79 -6.26 -0.16 -0.18
C VAL A 79 -7.61 -0.51 0.42
N GLY A 80 -7.99 -1.79 0.42
CA GLY A 80 -9.22 -2.28 1.06
C GLY A 80 -9.23 -1.96 2.56
N LEU A 81 -8.15 -2.28 3.26
CA LEU A 81 -8.00 -2.00 4.70
C LEU A 81 -8.09 -0.51 5.05
N LEU A 82 -7.71 0.38 4.13
CA LEU A 82 -7.77 1.83 4.30
C LEU A 82 -9.13 2.42 3.91
N SER A 83 -9.92 1.71 3.10
CA SER A 83 -11.23 2.15 2.60
C SER A 83 -12.38 1.69 3.48
N ASP A 84 -12.21 0.60 4.24
CA ASP A 84 -13.18 0.08 5.22
C ASP A 84 -13.14 0.84 6.57
N ALA A 85 -12.76 2.13 6.56
CA ALA A 85 -12.52 2.97 7.73
C ALA A 85 -13.56 4.07 7.91
#